data_AF-A0AAE0B3S8-F1
#
_entry.id   AF-A0AAE0B3S8-F1
#
_cell.length_a   1.000
_cell.length_b   1.000
_cell.length_c   1.000
_cell.angle_alpha   90.00
_cell.angle_beta   90.00
_cell.angle_gamma   90.00
#
_symmetry.space_group_name_H-M   'P 1'
#
loop_
_entity.id
_entity.type
_entity.pdbx_description
1 polymer ?
#
loop_
_entity_poly.entity_id
_entity_poly.type
_entity_poly.pdbx_seq_one_letter_code
_entity_poly.pdbx_strand_id
1 'polypeptide(L)'
;MNFNIGGLSNFASSSSDDDEAQLMADLEAIDAEEKTIITQHVINRDRDSADHRLFNDYFTENPRYNDLMFRQCFRMGISFFLRIVNDVEARDNFFVQRRDSVGRLGLSALQKIIAVFRMLVYGLPADATDEYIKIGESTTIESLKRYYHVVVEEFADEYLRSPTATDFARLLHITKIVVFQEC
;
A
#
# COMPACT_ATOMS: atom_id res chain seq x y z
N MET A 1 2.36 15.50 54.70
CA MET A 1 3.12 14.92 53.57
C MET A 1 2.46 15.42 52.30
N ASN A 2 3.03 16.45 51.67
CA ASN A 2 2.50 17.05 50.45
C ASN A 2 3.34 16.52 49.29
N PHE A 3 2.73 15.77 48.38
CA PHE A 3 3.36 15.43 47.10
C PHE A 3 2.87 16.41 46.04
N ASN A 4 3.82 17.22 45.57
CA ASN A 4 3.69 18.12 44.44
C ASN A 4 3.59 17.28 43.15
N ILE A 5 2.48 17.39 42.41
CA ILE A 5 2.42 16.92 41.01
C ILE A 5 2.59 18.18 40.15
N GLY A 6 3.86 18.56 39.98
CA GLY A 6 4.25 19.59 39.04
C GLY A 6 4.66 18.96 37.72
N GLY A 7 4.10 19.47 36.62
CA GLY A 7 4.74 19.46 35.31
C GLY A 7 4.64 18.16 34.50
N LEU A 8 3.55 18.01 33.75
CA LEU A 8 3.58 17.32 32.46
C LEU A 8 3.35 18.35 31.35
N SER A 9 4.30 19.28 31.23
CA SER A 9 4.55 19.98 29.98
C SER A 9 5.80 19.35 29.38
N ASN A 10 5.60 18.48 28.39
CA ASN A 10 6.51 18.17 27.28
C ASN A 10 5.99 16.90 26.60
N PHE A 11 4.91 17.03 25.83
CA PHE A 11 4.72 16.15 24.69
C PHE A 11 5.52 16.79 23.55
N ALA A 12 6.84 16.60 23.62
CA ALA A 12 7.74 17.05 22.57
C ALA A 12 7.42 16.22 21.32
N SER A 13 6.97 16.91 20.28
CA SER A 13 6.97 16.44 18.90
C SER A 13 8.38 16.00 18.53
N SER A 14 8.60 14.69 18.44
CA SER A 14 9.89 14.10 18.09
C SER A 14 9.64 12.72 17.53
N SER A 15 9.35 12.64 16.24
CA SER A 15 9.40 11.43 15.41
C SER A 15 8.54 11.73 14.20
N SER A 16 9.14 11.97 13.03
CA SER A 16 8.42 11.71 11.79
C SER A 16 9.33 11.64 10.57
N ASP A 17 10.47 12.35 10.55
CA ASP A 17 11.28 12.39 9.32
C ASP A 17 12.40 11.33 9.34
N ASP A 18 13.00 11.07 10.51
CA ASP A 18 14.11 10.13 10.66
C ASP A 18 13.66 8.66 10.52
N ASP A 19 12.46 8.33 10.99
CA ASP A 19 11.95 6.95 10.93
C ASP A 19 11.55 6.55 9.50
N GLU A 20 11.06 7.50 8.70
CA GLU A 20 10.73 7.29 7.29
C GLU A 20 12.00 7.16 6.44
N ALA A 21 12.99 8.03 6.67
CA ALA A 21 14.30 7.93 6.06
C ALA A 21 15.00 6.62 6.45
N GLN A 22 14.85 6.16 7.70
CA GLN A 22 15.39 4.89 8.16
C GLN A 22 14.71 3.69 7.48
N LEU A 23 13.38 3.71 7.33
CA LEU A 23 12.65 2.62 6.69
C LEU A 23 12.97 2.52 5.19
N MET A 24 13.14 3.67 4.53
CA MET A 24 13.60 3.74 3.13
C MET A 24 15.07 3.31 3.00
N ALA A 25 15.94 3.70 3.94
CA ALA A 25 17.34 3.29 3.97
C ALA A 25 17.51 1.79 4.27
N ASP A 26 16.69 1.21 5.15
CA ASP A 26 16.67 -0.22 5.45
C ASP A 26 16.19 -1.02 4.24
N LEU A 27 15.20 -0.52 3.50
CA LEU A 27 14.75 -1.07 2.23
C LEU A 27 15.80 -0.95 1.10
N GLU A 28 16.61 0.12 1.10
CA GLU A 28 17.76 0.26 0.19
C GLU A 28 18.93 -0.64 0.59
N ALA A 29 19.14 -0.88 1.88
CA ALA A 29 20.18 -1.77 2.40
C ALA A 29 19.90 -3.24 2.03
N ILE A 30 18.63 -3.65 2.03
CA ILE A 30 18.20 -4.98 1.54
C ILE A 30 18.52 -5.14 0.03
N ASP A 31 18.35 -4.10 -0.78
CA ASP A 31 18.70 -4.13 -2.21
C ASP A 31 20.21 -4.15 -2.47
N ALA A 32 21.01 -3.62 -1.54
CA ALA A 32 22.47 -3.50 -1.69
C ALA A 32 23.21 -4.82 -1.44
N GLU A 33 22.62 -5.77 -0.71
CA GLU A 33 23.26 -7.04 -0.34
C GLU A 33 23.21 -8.09 -1.45
N GLU A 34 22.30 -7.96 -2.44
CA GLU A 34 22.09 -8.97 -3.49
C GLU A 34 22.60 -8.54 -4.87
N LYS A 35 23.87 -8.13 -4.97
CA LYS A 35 24.55 -7.88 -6.25
C LYS A 35 25.51 -9.00 -6.63
N THR A 36 25.02 -10.24 -6.60
CA THR A 36 25.68 -11.33 -7.32
C THR A 36 25.09 -11.42 -8.72
N ILE A 37 25.95 -11.53 -9.74
CA ILE A 37 25.54 -11.70 -11.13
C ILE A 37 24.95 -13.11 -11.28
N ILE A 38 23.72 -13.29 -10.83
CA ILE A 38 22.92 -14.48 -11.09
C ILE A 38 22.28 -14.22 -12.45
N THR A 39 22.54 -15.10 -13.42
CA THR A 39 21.76 -15.12 -14.66
C THR A 39 20.29 -15.32 -14.29
N GLN A 40 19.52 -14.23 -14.29
CA GLN A 40 18.11 -14.25 -13.90
C GLN A 40 17.37 -15.18 -14.87
N HIS A 41 16.98 -16.36 -14.39
CA HIS A 41 16.15 -17.27 -15.17
C HIS A 41 14.77 -16.63 -15.33
N VAL A 42 14.49 -16.10 -16.53
CA VAL A 42 13.21 -15.45 -16.82
C VAL A 42 12.11 -16.51 -16.88
N ILE A 43 11.35 -16.64 -15.80
CA ILE A 43 10.16 -17.50 -15.72
C ILE A 43 9.00 -16.77 -16.38
N ASN A 44 8.35 -17.42 -17.36
CA ASN A 44 7.10 -16.94 -17.91
C ASN A 44 5.95 -17.24 -16.93
N ARG A 45 5.48 -16.22 -16.22
CA ARG A 45 4.48 -16.32 -15.15
C ARG A 45 3.03 -16.24 -15.62
N ASP A 46 2.77 -16.15 -16.92
CA ASP A 46 1.40 -16.00 -17.45
C ASP A 46 0.66 -14.78 -16.85
N ARG A 47 1.39 -13.65 -16.76
CA ARG A 47 0.94 -12.39 -16.15
C ARG A 47 -0.37 -11.86 -16.74
N ASP A 48 -0.59 -12.01 -18.04
CA ASP A 48 -1.80 -11.52 -18.72
C ASP A 48 -3.04 -12.29 -18.24
N SER A 49 -2.96 -13.62 -18.16
CA SER A 49 -4.07 -14.44 -17.68
C SER A 49 -4.32 -14.24 -16.18
N ALA A 50 -3.30 -13.89 -15.41
CA ALA A 50 -3.45 -13.53 -14.00
C ALA A 50 -4.19 -12.20 -13.84
N ASP A 51 -3.89 -11.21 -14.69
CA ASP A 51 -4.58 -9.91 -14.70
C ASP A 51 -6.07 -10.08 -14.97
N HIS A 52 -6.41 -10.86 -16.00
CA HIS A 52 -7.80 -11.15 -16.34
C HIS A 52 -8.54 -11.88 -15.23
N ARG A 53 -7.87 -12.85 -14.57
CA ARG A 53 -8.44 -13.58 -13.42
C ARG A 53 -8.70 -12.63 -12.25
N LEU A 54 -7.74 -11.76 -11.95
CA LEU A 54 -7.84 -10.78 -10.87
C LEU A 54 -8.99 -9.80 -11.12
N PHE A 55 -9.13 -9.33 -12.36
CA PHE A 55 -10.23 -8.45 -12.76
C PHE A 55 -11.59 -9.15 -12.59
N ASN A 56 -11.70 -10.39 -13.06
CA ASN A 56 -12.94 -11.18 -12.93
C ASN A 56 -13.30 -11.52 -11.48
N ASP A 57 -12.31 -11.67 -10.61
CA ASP A 57 -12.55 -12.03 -9.22
C ASP A 57 -13.18 -10.87 -8.41
N TYR A 58 -12.86 -9.61 -8.75
CA TYR A 58 -13.24 -8.45 -7.93
C TYR A 58 -13.99 -7.31 -8.65
N PHE A 59 -13.78 -7.10 -9.96
CA PHE A 59 -14.16 -5.86 -10.63
C PHE A 59 -15.14 -6.04 -11.79
N THR A 60 -15.48 -7.27 -12.16
CA THR A 60 -16.52 -7.55 -13.16
C THR A 60 -17.93 -7.27 -12.61
N GLU A 61 -18.94 -7.22 -13.48
CA GLU A 61 -20.33 -6.92 -13.10
C GLU A 61 -20.90 -7.92 -12.10
N ASN A 62 -20.49 -9.19 -12.20
CA ASN A 62 -20.85 -10.26 -11.26
C ASN A 62 -19.55 -10.89 -10.69
N PRO A 63 -18.89 -10.20 -9.73
CA PRO A 63 -17.58 -10.61 -9.26
C PRO A 63 -17.67 -11.87 -8.42
N ARG A 64 -16.61 -12.67 -8.45
CA ARG A 64 -16.52 -13.89 -7.62
C ARG A 64 -16.56 -13.55 -6.14
N TYR A 65 -15.93 -12.44 -5.75
CA TYR A 65 -15.93 -11.90 -4.40
C TYR A 65 -16.77 -10.63 -4.36
N ASN A 66 -17.75 -10.60 -3.46
CA ASN A 66 -18.58 -9.42 -3.26
C ASN A 66 -17.84 -8.30 -2.50
N ASP A 67 -18.43 -7.12 -2.45
CA ASP A 67 -17.88 -5.94 -1.79
C ASP A 67 -17.50 -6.16 -0.32
N LEU A 68 -18.24 -7.02 0.40
CA LEU A 68 -17.94 -7.34 1.79
C LEU A 68 -16.61 -8.11 1.89
N MET A 69 -16.43 -9.12 1.04
CA MET A 69 -15.19 -9.88 0.97
C MET A 69 -14.02 -9.00 0.51
N PHE A 70 -14.25 -8.10 -0.45
CA PHE A 70 -13.25 -7.11 -0.86
C PHE A 70 -12.81 -6.24 0.32
N ARG A 71 -13.76 -5.70 1.10
CA ARG A 71 -13.45 -4.92 2.31
C ARG A 71 -12.72 -5.72 3.38
N GLN A 72 -13.02 -7.01 3.54
CA GLN A 72 -12.27 -7.87 4.45
C GLN A 72 -10.83 -8.09 3.98
N CYS A 73 -10.61 -8.17 2.67
CA CYS A 73 -9.29 -8.35 2.07
C CYS A 73 -8.43 -7.08 2.10
N PHE A 74 -8.97 -5.95 1.66
CA PHE A 74 -8.21 -4.72 1.44
C PHE A 74 -8.47 -3.63 2.49
N ARG A 75 -9.38 -3.88 3.44
CA ARG A 75 -9.79 -2.93 4.50
C ARG A 75 -10.37 -1.61 3.98
N MET A 76 -10.76 -1.57 2.70
CA MET A 76 -11.34 -0.39 2.04
C MET A 76 -12.39 -0.80 1.01
N GLY A 77 -13.20 0.16 0.55
CA GLY A 77 -14.19 -0.09 -0.51
C GLY A 77 -13.57 -0.09 -1.91
N ILE A 78 -14.19 -0.81 -2.84
CA ILE A 78 -13.74 -0.94 -4.24
C ILE A 78 -13.55 0.44 -4.91
N SER A 79 -14.49 1.36 -4.73
CA SER A 79 -14.43 2.68 -5.37
C SER A 79 -13.22 3.50 -4.89
N PHE A 80 -12.87 3.41 -3.60
CA PHE A 80 -11.70 4.10 -3.06
C PHE A 80 -10.41 3.44 -3.53
N PHE A 81 -10.39 2.11 -3.57
CA PHE A 81 -9.26 1.37 -4.10
C PHE A 81 -8.97 1.72 -5.57
N LEU A 82 -9.99 1.74 -6.43
CA LEU A 82 -9.83 2.11 -7.84
C LEU A 82 -9.37 3.56 -8.01
N ARG A 83 -9.81 4.46 -7.12
CA ARG A 83 -9.30 5.83 -7.10
C ARG A 83 -7.80 5.86 -6.83
N ILE A 84 -7.32 5.16 -5.80
CA ILE A 84 -5.89 5.04 -5.52
C ILE A 84 -5.13 4.49 -6.73
N VAL A 85 -5.66 3.44 -7.38
CA VAL A 85 -5.02 2.86 -8.57
C VAL A 85 -4.84 3.90 -9.67
N ASN A 86 -5.89 4.67 -9.98
CA ASN A 86 -5.84 5.70 -11.00
C ASN A 86 -4.91 6.87 -10.62
N ASP A 87 -4.96 7.31 -9.37
CA ASP A 87 -4.14 8.43 -8.87
C ASP A 87 -2.64 8.05 -8.90
N VAL A 88 -2.30 6.81 -8.51
CA VAL A 88 -0.93 6.28 -8.59
C VAL A 88 -0.47 6.09 -10.03
N GLU A 89 -1.32 5.54 -10.91
CA GLU A 89 -0.99 5.35 -12.32
C GLU A 89 -0.76 6.69 -13.05
N ALA A 90 -1.49 7.74 -12.67
CA ALA A 90 -1.32 9.07 -13.24
C ALA A 90 -0.01 9.76 -12.81
N ARG A 91 0.52 9.42 -11.62
CA ARG A 91 1.70 10.08 -11.04
C ARG A 91 3.01 9.41 -11.43
N ASP A 92 3.09 8.08 -11.41
CA ASP A 92 4.30 7.34 -11.78
C ASP A 92 4.10 6.45 -13.02
N ASN A 93 4.87 6.78 -14.05
CA ASN A 93 5.00 6.05 -15.31
C ASN A 93 5.34 4.57 -15.16
N PHE A 94 5.90 4.16 -14.02
CA PHE A 94 6.15 2.76 -13.68
C PHE A 94 4.86 1.95 -13.61
N PHE A 95 3.75 2.52 -13.11
CA PHE A 95 2.49 1.81 -12.95
C PHE A 95 1.72 1.67 -14.26
N VAL A 96 1.89 2.61 -15.18
CA VAL A 96 1.29 2.57 -16.53
C VAL A 96 1.62 1.27 -17.23
N GLN A 97 0.59 0.53 -17.66
CA GLN A 97 0.79 -0.71 -18.39
C GLN A 97 1.35 -0.43 -19.79
N ARG A 98 2.56 -0.92 -20.06
CA ARG A 98 3.25 -0.74 -21.35
C ARG A 98 3.51 -2.08 -22.01
N ARG A 99 3.64 -2.07 -23.34
CA ARG A 99 4.11 -3.24 -24.08
C ARG A 99 5.62 -3.35 -23.99
N ASP A 100 6.12 -4.57 -23.81
CA ASP A 100 7.54 -4.85 -23.90
C ASP A 100 8.02 -4.78 -25.37
N SER A 101 9.34 -4.85 -25.58
CA SER A 101 9.95 -4.82 -26.91
C SER A 101 9.52 -5.99 -27.81
N VAL A 102 8.94 -7.04 -27.23
CA VAL A 102 8.38 -8.22 -27.93
C VAL A 102 6.87 -8.05 -28.20
N GLY A 103 6.28 -6.92 -27.78
CA GLY A 103 4.89 -6.56 -28.02
C GLY A 103 3.88 -7.18 -27.05
N ARG A 104 4.33 -7.87 -25.99
CA ARG A 104 3.47 -8.42 -24.94
C ARG A 104 3.10 -7.33 -23.94
N LEU A 105 1.91 -7.42 -23.35
CA LEU A 105 1.51 -6.50 -22.31
C LEU A 105 2.36 -6.75 -21.04
N GLY A 106 2.81 -5.65 -20.44
CA GLY A 106 3.43 -5.66 -19.12
C GLY A 106 2.39 -5.87 -18.02
N LEU A 107 2.87 -5.91 -16.78
CA LEU A 107 2.00 -5.96 -15.60
C LEU A 107 1.13 -4.70 -15.52
N SER A 108 -0.15 -4.88 -15.23
CA SER A 108 -1.10 -3.77 -15.04
C SER A 108 -0.81 -3.01 -13.75
N ALA A 109 -1.28 -1.75 -13.68
CA ALA A 109 -1.26 -0.98 -12.42
C ALA A 109 -2.02 -1.72 -11.32
N LEU A 110 -3.16 -2.33 -11.68
CA LEU A 110 -4.01 -3.10 -10.77
C LEU A 110 -3.24 -4.27 -10.14
N GLN A 111 -2.53 -5.07 -10.95
CA GLN A 111 -1.72 -6.19 -10.45
C GLN A 111 -0.63 -5.74 -9.48
N LYS A 112 0.10 -4.69 -9.83
CA LYS A 112 1.18 -4.14 -8.99
C LYS A 112 0.63 -3.65 -7.65
N ILE A 113 -0.44 -2.86 -7.69
CA ILE A 113 -1.03 -2.27 -6.49
C ILE A 113 -1.69 -3.33 -5.61
N ILE A 114 -2.37 -4.33 -6.19
CA ILE A 114 -2.90 -5.46 -5.40
C ILE A 114 -1.78 -6.24 -4.72
N ALA A 115 -0.63 -6.42 -5.38
CA ALA A 115 0.52 -7.09 -4.77
C ALA A 115 1.05 -6.31 -3.56
N VAL A 116 1.18 -5.00 -3.71
CA VAL A 116 1.55 -4.07 -2.63
C VAL A 116 0.58 -4.16 -1.47
N PHE A 117 -0.73 -4.07 -1.72
CA PHE A 117 -1.72 -4.17 -0.65
C PHE A 117 -1.74 -5.53 0.02
N ARG A 118 -1.49 -6.61 -0.70
CA ARG A 118 -1.37 -7.94 -0.10
C ARG A 118 -0.16 -8.05 0.82
N MET A 119 0.97 -7.43 0.46
CA MET A 119 2.11 -7.31 1.37
C MET A 119 1.75 -6.48 2.61
N LEU A 120 1.14 -5.31 2.43
CA LEU A 120 0.83 -4.38 3.53
C LEU A 120 -0.25 -4.90 4.49
N VAL A 121 -1.32 -5.50 3.96
CA VAL A 121 -2.49 -5.90 4.78
C VAL A 121 -2.28 -7.26 5.43
N TYR A 122 -1.62 -8.19 4.73
CA TYR A 122 -1.44 -9.56 5.22
C TYR A 122 -0.03 -9.81 5.80
N GLY A 123 0.92 -8.90 5.60
CA GLY A 123 2.32 -9.14 5.95
C GLY A 123 2.94 -10.25 5.10
N LEU A 124 2.46 -10.44 3.86
CA LEU A 124 2.99 -11.48 2.99
C LEU A 124 4.42 -11.11 2.53
N PRO A 125 5.34 -12.09 2.49
CA PRO A 125 6.63 -11.86 1.86
C PRO A 125 6.45 -11.63 0.36
N ALA A 126 7.41 -10.92 -0.25
CA ALA A 126 7.28 -10.48 -1.64
C ALA A 126 7.27 -11.65 -2.63
N ASP A 127 7.96 -12.75 -2.35
CA ASP A 127 7.99 -13.98 -3.13
C ASP A 127 6.61 -14.68 -3.20
N ALA A 128 5.85 -14.67 -2.10
CA ALA A 128 4.52 -15.29 -2.03
C ALA A 128 3.48 -14.63 -2.94
N THR A 129 3.72 -13.39 -3.39
CA THR A 129 2.82 -12.70 -4.33
C THR A 129 2.84 -13.33 -5.73
N ASP A 130 3.87 -14.09 -6.08
CA ASP A 130 4.00 -14.78 -7.36
C ASP A 130 2.96 -15.91 -7.53
N GLU A 131 2.45 -16.51 -6.45
CA GLU A 131 1.52 -17.63 -6.59
C GLU A 131 0.19 -17.23 -7.23
N TYR A 132 -0.40 -16.12 -6.77
CA TYR A 132 -1.72 -15.67 -7.21
C TYR A 132 -1.65 -14.54 -8.24
N ILE A 133 -0.81 -13.52 -8.01
CA ILE A 133 -0.76 -12.31 -8.86
C ILE A 133 0.15 -12.52 -10.07
N LYS A 134 1.05 -13.51 -10.02
CA LYS A 134 2.03 -13.80 -11.09
C LYS A 134 3.00 -12.65 -11.34
N ILE A 135 3.43 -12.01 -10.25
CA ILE A 135 4.42 -10.94 -10.21
C ILE A 135 5.71 -11.44 -9.55
N GLY A 136 6.86 -11.02 -10.06
CA GLY A 136 8.15 -11.40 -9.47
C GLY A 136 8.48 -10.58 -8.23
N GLU A 137 9.16 -11.20 -7.27
CA GLU A 137 9.55 -10.60 -5.98
C GLU A 137 10.15 -9.20 -6.11
N SER A 138 11.19 -9.04 -6.93
CA SER A 138 11.84 -7.74 -7.15
C SER A 138 10.90 -6.68 -7.69
N THR A 139 9.94 -7.06 -8.53
CA THR A 139 8.94 -6.13 -9.06
C THR A 139 7.92 -5.76 -8.00
N THR A 140 7.55 -6.68 -7.11
CA THR A 140 6.67 -6.40 -5.98
C THR A 140 7.32 -5.43 -4.99
N ILE A 141 8.59 -5.67 -4.63
CA ILE A 141 9.36 -4.78 -3.74
C ILE A 141 9.48 -3.38 -4.36
N GLU A 142 9.86 -3.29 -5.64
CA GLU A 142 9.96 -2.01 -6.34
C GLU A 142 8.60 -1.30 -6.43
N SER A 143 7.51 -2.06 -6.66
CA SER A 143 6.15 -1.50 -6.67
C SER A 143 5.78 -0.93 -5.30
N LEU A 144 6.18 -1.59 -4.21
CA LEU A 144 5.93 -1.14 -2.84
C LEU A 144 6.68 0.19 -2.55
N LYS A 145 7.97 0.26 -2.89
CA LYS A 145 8.78 1.48 -2.70
C LYS A 145 8.17 2.68 -3.43
N ARG A 146 7.83 2.52 -4.70
CA ARG A 146 7.23 3.58 -5.53
C ARG A 146 5.83 3.97 -5.06
N TYR A 147 5.02 2.97 -4.69
CA TYR A 147 3.70 3.22 -4.15
C TYR A 147 3.77 4.07 -2.88
N TYR A 148 4.69 3.73 -1.96
CA TYR A 148 4.90 4.50 -0.73
C TYR A 148 5.28 5.95 -1.05
N HIS A 149 6.24 6.18 -1.94
CA HIS A 149 6.63 7.54 -2.34
C HIS A 149 5.44 8.35 -2.87
N VAL A 150 4.62 7.76 -3.75
CA VAL A 150 3.45 8.43 -4.31
C VAL A 150 2.41 8.76 -3.23
N VAL A 151 2.17 7.83 -2.31
CA VAL A 151 1.22 8.00 -1.20
C VAL A 151 1.70 9.07 -0.23
N VAL A 152 2.98 9.09 0.13
CA VAL A 152 3.54 10.13 1.00
C VAL A 152 3.41 11.49 0.32
N GLU A 153 3.80 11.63 -0.94
CA GLU A 153 3.63 12.89 -1.67
C GLU A 153 2.17 13.36 -1.76
N GLU A 154 1.21 12.44 -1.81
CA GLU A 154 -0.21 12.79 -1.90
C GLU A 154 -0.85 13.11 -0.55
N PHE A 155 -0.51 12.34 0.48
CA PHE A 155 -1.22 12.34 1.75
C PHE A 155 -0.42 12.92 2.91
N ALA A 156 0.88 13.21 2.74
CA ALA A 156 1.70 13.74 3.84
C ALA A 156 1.14 15.05 4.40
N ASP A 157 0.79 15.98 3.53
CA ASP A 157 0.30 17.31 3.93
C ASP A 157 -1.03 17.25 4.70
N GLU A 158 -1.91 16.30 4.34
CA GLU A 158 -3.23 16.17 4.94
C GLU A 158 -3.24 15.24 6.16
N TYR A 159 -2.57 14.08 6.07
CA TYR A 159 -2.69 12.98 7.03
C TYR A 159 -1.46 12.73 7.90
N LEU A 160 -0.26 13.14 7.49
CA LEU A 160 0.97 13.03 8.31
C LEU A 160 1.25 14.31 9.12
N ARG A 161 0.39 15.32 9.01
CA ARG A 161 0.46 16.54 9.81
C ARG A 161 0.11 16.28 11.28
N SER A 162 0.74 17.04 12.19
CA SER A 162 0.35 17.06 13.60
C SER A 162 -1.14 17.39 13.77
N PRO A 163 -1.92 16.54 14.49
CA PRO A 163 -3.37 16.71 14.62
C PRO A 163 -3.74 18.06 15.24
N THR A 164 -4.71 18.76 14.65
CA THR A 164 -5.24 20.01 15.22
C THR A 164 -6.35 19.71 16.23
N ALA A 165 -6.64 20.65 17.13
CA ALA A 165 -7.77 20.58 18.05
C ALA A 165 -9.10 20.22 17.35
N THR A 166 -9.29 20.67 16.11
CA THR A 166 -10.45 20.34 15.26
C THR A 166 -10.51 18.85 14.89
N ASP A 167 -9.36 18.23 14.60
CA ASP A 167 -9.26 16.81 14.27
C ASP A 167 -9.55 15.96 15.50
N PHE A 168 -9.03 16.36 16.67
CA PHE A 168 -9.38 15.75 17.95
C PHE A 168 -10.88 15.83 18.24
N ALA A 169 -11.51 16.99 18.01
CA ALA A 169 -12.95 17.15 18.19
C ALA A 169 -13.76 16.23 17.26
N ARG A 170 -13.36 16.10 15.98
CA ARG A 170 -13.98 15.18 15.02
C ARG A 170 -13.80 13.72 15.44
N LEU A 171 -12.60 13.30 15.83
CA LEU A 171 -12.32 11.95 16.31
C LEU A 171 -13.11 11.61 17.58
N LEU A 172 -13.21 12.54 18.53
CA LEU A 172 -14.04 12.38 19.74
C LEU A 172 -15.54 12.30 19.42
N HIS A 173 -16.00 12.97 18.37
CA HIS A 173 -17.38 12.89 17.92
C HIS A 173 -17.68 11.54 17.25
N ILE A 174 -16.78 11.06 16.38
CA ILE A 174 -16.91 9.74 15.72
C ILE A 174 -16.91 8.61 16.76
N THR A 175 -15.98 8.64 17.72
CA THR A 175 -15.92 7.62 18.78
C THR A 175 -17.16 7.61 19.66
N LYS A 176 -17.75 8.78 19.95
CA LYS A 176 -19.06 8.85 20.62
C LYS A 176 -20.17 8.22 19.78
N ILE A 177 -20.26 8.52 18.49
CA ILE A 177 -21.31 7.94 17.62
C ILE A 177 -21.24 6.42 17.58
N VAL A 178 -20.04 5.85 17.42
CA VAL A 178 -19.87 4.39 17.30
C VAL A 178 -20.16 3.68 18.63
N VAL A 179 -19.78 4.28 19.78
CA VAL A 179 -20.07 3.70 21.10
C VAL A 179 -21.56 3.76 21.45
N PHE A 180 -22.29 4.79 20.99
CA PHE A 180 -23.72 4.95 21.29
C PHE A 180 -24.67 4.21 20.31
N GLN A 181 -24.16 3.59 19.23
CA GLN A 181 -24.98 2.75 18.34
C GLN A 181 -24.96 1.26 18.71
N GLU A 182 -24.11 0.82 19.65
CA GLU A 182 -24.09 -0.55 20.19
C GLU A 182 -24.63 -0.65 21.63
N CYS A 183 -25.38 0.35 22.10
CA CYS A 183 -26.12 0.33 23.38
C CYS A 183 -27.63 0.40 23.16
#